data_AF-A0A0T2YBR4-F1
#
_entry.id   AF-A0A0T2YBR4-F1
#
_cell.length_a   1.000
_cell.length_b   1.000
_cell.length_c   1.000
_cell.angle_alpha   90.00
_cell.angle_beta   90.00
_cell.angle_gamma   90.00
#
_symmetry.space_group_name_H-M   'P 1'
#
loop_
_entity.id
_entity.type
_entity.pdbx_description
1 polymer ?
#
loop_
_entity_poly.entity_id
_entity_poly.type
_entity_poly.pdbx_seq_one_letter_code
_entity_poly.pdbx_strand_id
1 'polypeptide(L)' 'MLASHDDKVTFLLRSTTFGLLMERTQRQIHGVCLVQAMVFPDAESFDRWCGCEPLRFEDGLLFNKLVREGHAALAHIR' A
#
# COMPACT_ATOMS: atom_id res chain seq x y z
N MET A 1 -8.61 5.23 -1.80
CA MET A 1 -8.50 4.21 -0.72
C MET A 1 -8.77 2.86 -1.34
N LEU A 2 -7.89 1.89 -1.09
CA LEU A 2 -8.01 0.51 -1.56
C LEU A 2 -8.32 -0.38 -0.36
N ALA A 3 -9.13 -1.42 -0.55
CA ALA A 3 -9.53 -2.32 0.54
C ALA A 3 -9.64 -3.77 0.06
N SER A 4 -9.35 -4.72 0.94
CA SER A 4 -9.65 -6.14 0.74
C SER A 4 -11.16 -6.36 0.73
N HIS A 5 -11.60 -7.47 0.14
CA HIS A 5 -13.03 -7.80 0.08
C HIS A 5 -13.75 -7.79 1.44
N ASP A 6 -13.05 -8.12 2.52
CA ASP A 6 -13.58 -8.17 3.90
C ASP A 6 -13.23 -6.94 4.75
N ASP A 7 -12.69 -5.87 4.14
CA ASP A 7 -12.25 -4.63 4.78
C ASP A 7 -11.25 -4.81 5.94
N LYS A 8 -10.62 -5.99 6.06
CA LYS A 8 -9.59 -6.24 7.07
C LYS A 8 -8.28 -5.56 6.73
N VAL A 9 -7.99 -5.35 5.45
CA VAL A 9 -6.79 -4.64 5.00
C VAL A 9 -7.22 -3.45 4.15
N THR A 10 -6.76 -2.26 4.50
CA THR A 10 -6.93 -1.07 3.66
C THR A 10 -5.60 -0.37 3.41
N PHE A 11 -5.52 0.27 2.24
CA PHE A 11 -4.40 1.11 1.83
C PHE A 11 -4.89 2.51 1.48
N LEU A 12 -4.22 3.50 2.06
CA LEU A 12 -4.28 4.89 1.62
C LEU A 12 -2.96 5.22 0.91
N LEU A 13 -3.07 5.83 -0.26
CA LEU A 13 -1.94 6.29 -1.05
C LEU A 13 -2.03 7.80 -1.21
N ARG A 14 -0.90 8.49 -1.06
CA ARG A 14 -0.81 9.93 -1.27
C ARG A 14 0.55 10.30 -1.84
N SER A 15 0.55 11.01 -2.97
CA SER A 15 1.76 11.66 -3.48
C SER A 15 2.17 12.81 -2.55
N THR A 16 3.45 12.88 -2.24
CA THR A 16 4.05 13.93 -1.39
C THR A 16 5.30 14.50 -2.05
N THR A 17 5.84 15.58 -1.51
CA THR A 17 7.13 16.13 -1.96
C THR A 17 8.32 15.18 -1.72
N PHE A 18 8.13 14.13 -0.90
CA PHE A 18 9.16 13.15 -0.56
C PHE A 18 8.92 11.79 -1.22
N GLY A 19 8.00 11.70 -2.19
CA GLY A 19 7.60 10.45 -2.83
C GLY A 19 6.20 9.99 -2.41
N LEU A 20 5.96 8.68 -2.43
CA LEU A 20 4.67 8.07 -2.12
C LEU A 20 4.54 7.76 -0.63
N LEU A 21 3.60 8.42 0.04
CA LEU A 21 3.11 7.97 1.35
C LEU A 21 2.09 6.85 1.13
N MET A 22 2.31 5.74 1.82
CA MET A 22 1.38 4.62 1.93
C MET A 22 1.03 4.39 3.39
N GLU A 23 -0.26 4.41 3.72
CA GLU A 23 -0.75 3.93 5.01
C GLU A 23 -1.47 2.61 4.81
N ARG A 24 -1.12 1.60 5.61
CA ARG A 24 -1.75 0.29 5.64
C ARG A 24 -2.42 0.10 6.98
N THR A 25 -3.73 -0.13 6.95
CA THR A 25 -4.49 -0.54 8.13
C THR A 25 -4.80 -2.01 8.02
N GLN A 26 -4.49 -2.78 9.07
CA GLN A 26 -4.83 -4.19 9.18
C GLN A 26 -5.63 -4.44 10.47
N ARG A 27 -6.89 -4.82 10.31
CA ARG A 27 -7.79 -5.23 11.40
C ARG A 27 -7.64 -6.74 11.63
N GLN A 28 -7.35 -7.12 12.87
CA GLN A 28 -7.25 -8.52 13.29
C GLN A 28 -8.50 -8.97 14.06
N ILE A 29 -8.67 -10.29 14.15
CA ILE A 29 -9.89 -10.97 14.65
C ILE A 29 -10.29 -10.54 16.06
N HIS A 30 -9.34 -10.15 16.93
CA HIS A 30 -9.60 -9.80 18.34
C HIS A 30 -9.63 -8.29 18.60
N GLY A 31 -10.00 -7.48 17.61
CA GLY A 31 -10.13 -6.03 17.74
C GLY A 31 -8.81 -5.25 17.69
N VAL A 32 -7.67 -5.93 17.52
CA VAL A 32 -6.38 -5.27 17.28
C VAL A 32 -6.38 -4.64 15.89
N CYS A 33 -6.03 -3.36 15.81
CA CYS A 33 -5.87 -2.62 14.57
C CYS A 33 -4.41 -2.16 14.45
N LEU A 34 -3.67 -2.72 13.49
CA LEU A 34 -2.31 -2.30 13.18
C LEU A 34 -2.36 -1.27 12.06
N VAL A 35 -1.79 -0.08 12.30
CA VAL A 35 -1.60 0.95 11.27
C VAL A 35 -0.11 1.12 11.04
N GLN A 36 0.31 1.05 9.78
CA GLN A 36 1.69 1.26 9.35
C GLN A 36 1.72 2.36 8.31
N ALA A 37 2.59 3.35 8.50
CA ALA A 37 2.85 4.38 7.50
C ALA A 37 4.27 4.20 6.95
N MET A 38 4.40 4.25 5.63
CA MET A 38 5.67 4.10 4.91
C MET A 38 5.76 5.17 3.83
N VAL A 39 6.97 5.68 3.61
CA VAL A 39 7.24 6.62 2.51
C VAL A 39 8.23 5.95 1.57
N PHE A 40 7.88 5.93 0.29
CA PHE A 40 8.74 5.41 -0.78
C PHE A 40 9.21 6.58 -1.64
N PRO A 41 10.53 6.85 -1.71
CA PRO A 41 11.06 8.00 -2.43
C PRO A 41 10.90 7.85 -3.95
N ASP A 42 10.85 6.62 -4.45
CA ASP A 42 10.81 6.29 -5.87
C ASP A 42 10.06 4.97 -6.12
N ALA A 43 9.77 4.71 -7.40
CA ALA A 43 9.13 3.48 -7.85
C ALA A 43 9.95 2.23 -7.51
N GLU A 44 11.27 2.29 -7.63
CA GLU A 44 12.14 1.14 -7.35
C GLU A 44 12.04 0.68 -5.89
N SER A 45 12.01 1.61 -4.95
CA SER A 45 11.87 1.32 -3.53
C SER A 45 10.48 0.80 -3.18
N PHE A 46 9.45 1.32 -3.83
CA PHE A 46 8.08 0.80 -3.71
C PHE A 46 7.95 -0.63 -4.27
N ASP A 47 8.56 -0.90 -5.42
CA ASP A 47 8.55 -2.21 -6.08
C ASP A 47 9.28 -3.26 -5.25
N ARG A 48 10.44 -2.90 -4.68
CA ARG A 48 11.16 -3.77 -3.74
C ARG A 48 10.27 -4.16 -2.56
N TRP A 49 9.56 -3.20 -1.97
CA TRP A 49 8.66 -3.48 -0.85
C TRP A 49 7.50 -4.39 -1.28
N CYS A 50 6.86 -4.11 -2.44
CA CYS A 50 5.81 -4.97 -2.98
C CYS A 50 6.30 -6.41 -3.26
N GLY A 51 7.54 -6.57 -3.74
CA GLY A 51 8.17 -7.85 -4.03
C GLY A 51 8.61 -8.64 -2.79
N CYS A 52 8.90 -7.97 -1.68
CA CYS A 52 9.27 -8.61 -0.41
C CYS A 52 8.07 -8.98 0.48
N GLU A 53 6.91 -8.32 0.30
CA GLU A 53 5.69 -8.53 1.11
C GLU A 53 4.55 -9.40 0.48
N PRO A 54 4.75 -10.25 -0.56
CA PRO A 54 3.65 -10.84 -1.33
C PRO A 54 2.77 -11.82 -0.54
N LEU A 55 3.28 -12.37 0.58
CA LEU A 55 2.55 -13.33 1.42
C LEU A 55 1.43 -12.69 2.28
N ARG A 56 1.30 -11.36 2.34
CA ARG A 56 0.37 -10.69 3.27
C ARG A 56 -0.87 -10.07 2.62
N PHE A 57 -0.98 -10.09 1.30
CA PHE A 57 -2.11 -9.44 0.64
C PHE A 57 -3.38 -10.30 0.66
N GLU A 58 -3.27 -11.64 0.71
CA GLU A 58 -4.38 -12.64 0.68
C GLU A 58 -5.41 -12.46 -0.47
N ASP A 59 -5.33 -11.35 -1.20
CA ASP A 59 -6.21 -10.81 -2.21
C ASP A 59 -5.32 -10.24 -3.34
N GLY A 60 -5.08 -11.06 -4.36
CA GLY A 60 -4.24 -10.69 -5.50
C GLY A 60 -4.81 -9.52 -6.31
N LEU A 61 -6.13 -9.27 -6.25
CA LEU A 61 -6.73 -8.11 -6.91
C LEU A 61 -6.40 -6.83 -6.17
N LEU A 62 -6.42 -6.84 -4.83
CA LEU A 62 -5.98 -5.72 -4.02
C LEU A 62 -4.51 -5.38 -4.28
N PHE A 63 -3.65 -6.41 -4.34
CA PHE A 63 -2.23 -6.24 -4.67
C PHE A 63 -2.03 -5.55 -6.03
N ASN A 64 -2.67 -6.07 -7.08
CA ASN A 64 -2.56 -5.48 -8.43
C ASN A 64 -3.05 -4.03 -8.47
N LYS A 65 -4.11 -3.70 -7.73
CA LYS A 65 -4.59 -2.31 -7.61
C LYS A 65 -3.55 -1.45 -6.87
N LEU A 66 -3.01 -1.92 -5.76
CA LEU A 66 -2.01 -1.19 -4.97
C LEU A 66 -0.80 -0.82 -5.82
N VAL A 67 -0.25 -1.78 -6.55
CA VAL A 67 0.90 -1.56 -7.44
C VAL A 67 0.58 -0.51 -8.50
N ARG A 68 -0.55 -0.67 -9.21
CA ARG A 68 -0.94 0.26 -10.27
C ARG A 68 -1.16 1.68 -9.76
N GLU A 69 -1.92 1.85 -8.68
CA GLU A 69 -2.20 3.17 -8.12
C GLU A 69 -0.94 3.81 -7.51
N GLY A 70 -0.04 3.00 -6.92
CA GLY A 70 1.24 3.47 -6.40
C GLY A 70 2.16 4.02 -7.50
N HIS A 71 2.30 3.29 -8.61
CA HIS A 71 3.05 3.78 -9.77
C HIS A 71 2.44 5.05 -10.38
N ALA A 72 1.12 5.11 -10.49
CA ALA A 72 0.44 6.32 -10.97
C ALA A 72 0.78 7.52 -10.07
N ALA A 73 0.68 7.35 -8.74
CA ALA A 73 0.99 8.39 -7.78
C ALA A 73 2.46 8.85 -7.84
N LEU A 74 3.40 7.95 -8.09
CA LEU A 74 4.82 8.26 -8.23
C LEU A 74 5.16 8.92 -9.56
N ALA A 75 4.47 8.59 -10.65
CA ALA A 75 4.68 9.21 -11.97
C ALA A 75 4.36 10.71 -12.00
N HIS A 76 3.54 11.19 -11.05
CA HIS A 76 3.18 12.60 -10.91
C HIS A 76 4.16 13.42 -10.06
N ILE A 77 5.13 12.77 -9.42
CA ILE A 77 6.16 13.42 -8.60
C ILE A 77 7.37 13.59 -9.51
N ARG A 78 7.49 14.77 -10.13
CA ARG A 78 8.65 15.20 -10.92
C ARG A 78 9.44 16.25 -10.15
#